data_AF-A0A1N6SDG3-F1
#
_entry.id   AF-A0A1N6SDG3-F1
#
_cell.length_a   1.000
_cell.length_b   1.000
_cell.length_c   1.000
_cell.angle_alpha   90.00
_cell.angle_beta   90.00
_cell.angle_gamma   90.00
#
_symmetry.space_group_name_H-M   'P 1'
#
loop_
_entity.id
_entity.type
_entity.pdbx_description
1 polymer ?
#
loop_
_entity_poly.entity_id
_entity_poly.type
_entity_poly.pdbx_seq_one_letter_code
_entity_poly.pdbx_strand_id
1 'polypeptide(L)'
;MIPAALPLAPSRRAGRALLLLYLLLLWPAAGVLSALWQWAIVLPVWAFALWQSLKVAARVTPLRWQSDELYRGEAPCQWHHSRVLPGMLWLHFADGSSLLLFCDQIADEHYRLLARRITLAAPSP
;
A
#
# COMPACT_ATOMS: atom_id res chain seq x y z
N MET A 1 -19.49 -4.10 -17.19
CA MET A 1 -19.14 -5.44 -16.67
C MET A 1 -18.09 -5.24 -15.58
N ILE A 2 -18.29 -5.81 -14.38
CA ILE A 2 -17.30 -5.73 -13.29
C ILE A 2 -16.26 -6.84 -13.55
N PRO A 3 -14.96 -6.54 -13.57
CA PRO A 3 -13.94 -7.57 -13.79
C PRO A 3 -13.86 -8.51 -12.59
N ALA A 4 -13.81 -9.83 -12.84
CA ALA A 4 -13.74 -10.85 -11.79
C ALA A 4 -12.48 -10.74 -10.90
N ALA A 5 -11.39 -10.18 -11.44
CA ALA A 5 -10.16 -9.90 -10.72
C ALA A 5 -9.78 -8.42 -10.87
N LEU A 6 -9.42 -7.77 -9.77
CA LEU A 6 -8.86 -6.42 -9.80
C LEU A 6 -7.34 -6.52 -9.94
N PRO A 7 -6.75 -6.22 -11.11
CA PRO A 7 -5.32 -6.19 -11.25
C PRO A 7 -4.76 -5.04 -10.41
N LEU A 8 -3.86 -5.39 -9.50
CA LEU A 8 -3.16 -4.46 -8.65
C LEU A 8 -1.68 -4.46 -9.06
N ALA A 9 -1.13 -3.27 -9.29
CA ALA A 9 0.29 -3.08 -9.54
C ALA A 9 1.00 -2.70 -8.23
N PRO A 10 2.30 -3.04 -8.06
CA PRO A 10 3.09 -2.52 -6.96
C PRO A 10 3.15 -0.99 -7.04
N SER A 11 2.89 -0.30 -5.92
CA SER A 11 2.91 1.17 -5.89
C SER A 11 4.33 1.70 -6.06
N ARG A 12 4.53 2.50 -7.10
CA ARG A 12 5.77 3.25 -7.31
C ARG A 12 5.90 4.35 -6.26
N ARG A 13 4.79 4.96 -5.85
CA ARG A 13 4.76 6.00 -4.80
C ARG A 13 5.19 5.43 -3.45
N ALA A 14 4.67 4.26 -3.05
CA ALA A 14 5.08 3.61 -1.81
C ALA A 14 6.58 3.24 -1.83
N GLY A 15 7.07 2.70 -2.96
CA GLY A 15 8.49 2.39 -3.12
C GLY A 15 9.39 3.63 -3.01
N ARG A 16 9.01 4.74 -3.66
CA ARG A 16 9.74 6.02 -3.56
C ARG A 16 9.71 6.60 -2.15
N ALA A 17 8.55 6.58 -1.49
CA ALA A 17 8.41 7.05 -0.11
C ALA A 17 9.28 6.23 0.85
N LEU A 18 9.32 4.90 0.66
CA LEU A 18 10.14 4.01 1.48
C LEU A 18 11.63 4.23 1.25
N LEU A 19 12.04 4.47 0.00
CA LEU A 19 13.42 4.86 -0.32
C LEU A 19 13.81 6.20 0.31
N LEU A 20 12.95 7.21 0.21
CA LEU A 20 13.16 8.51 0.87
C LEU A 20 13.25 8.36 2.39
N LEU A 21 12.39 7.53 2.99
CA LEU A 21 12.42 7.25 4.43
C LEU A 21 13.75 6.61 4.83
N TYR A 22 14.22 5.61 4.10
CA TYR A 22 15.52 4.97 4.35
C TYR A 22 16.69 5.93 4.12
N LEU A 23 16.61 6.89 3.19
CA LEU A 23 17.65 7.92 3.05
C LEU A 23 17.62 8.90 4.22
N LEU A 24 16.43 9.32 4.64
CA LEU A 24 16.23 10.22 5.77
C LEU A 24 16.73 9.60 7.09
N LEU A 25 16.48 8.31 7.29
CA LEU A 25 16.91 7.57 8.47
C LEU A 25 18.44 7.32 8.47
N LEU A 26 19.09 7.38 7.31
CA LEU A 26 20.56 7.29 7.18
C LEU A 26 21.25 8.63 7.50
N TRP A 27 20.55 9.75 7.38
CA TRP A 27 21.07 11.09 7.69
C TRP A 27 21.68 11.22 9.09
N PRO A 28 21.01 10.84 10.20
CA PRO A 28 21.60 10.95 11.54
C PRO A 28 22.82 10.04 11.73
N ALA A 29 22.94 8.96 10.96
CA ALA A 29 24.08 8.06 11.04
C ALA A 29 25.40 8.74 10.60
N ALA A 30 25.33 9.77 9.74
CA ALA A 30 26.48 10.62 9.35
C ALA A 30 27.10 11.38 10.53
N GLY A 31 26.30 11.72 11.55
CA GLY A 31 26.79 12.40 12.75
C GLY A 31 27.33 11.45 13.83
N VAL A 32 26.96 10.17 13.80
CA VAL A 32 27.26 9.19 14.85
C VAL A 32 28.40 8.23 14.45
N LEU A 33 28.48 7.88 13.17
CA LEU A 33 29.45 6.94 12.64
C LEU A 33 30.69 7.69 12.14
N SER A 34 31.70 7.83 13.00
CA SER A 34 32.94 8.54 12.69
C SER A 34 33.96 7.70 11.93
N ALA A 35 33.83 6.37 11.96
CA ALA A 35 34.82 5.46 11.39
C ALA A 35 34.30 4.75 10.13
N LEU A 36 35.13 4.72 9.07
CA LEU A 36 34.79 4.12 7.77
C LEU A 36 34.37 2.64 7.87
N TRP A 37 34.94 1.89 8.82
CA TRP A 37 34.62 0.48 9.02
C TRP A 37 33.20 0.25 9.54
N GLN A 38 32.62 1.21 10.27
CA GLN A 38 31.25 1.10 10.76
C GLN A 38 30.26 1.26 9.59
N TRP A 39 30.57 2.15 8.65
CA TRP A 39 29.81 2.29 7.40
C TRP A 39 29.84 1.04 6.54
N ALA A 40 30.97 0.33 6.50
CA ALA A 40 31.10 -0.92 5.74
C ALA A 40 30.16 -2.03 6.24
N ILE A 41 29.72 -1.99 7.51
CA ILE A 41 28.76 -2.94 8.09
C ILE A 41 27.33 -2.38 8.01
N VAL A 42 27.15 -1.09 8.31
CA VAL A 42 25.83 -0.45 8.34
C VAL A 42 25.20 -0.43 6.95
N LEU A 43 25.93 -0.05 5.90
CA LEU A 43 25.39 0.02 4.53
C LEU A 43 24.83 -1.30 4.00
N PRO A 44 25.52 -2.45 4.07
CA PRO A 44 24.96 -3.70 3.57
C PRO A 44 23.74 -4.16 4.37
N VAL A 45 23.74 -3.99 5.70
CA VAL A 45 22.56 -4.30 6.53
C VAL A 45 21.38 -3.39 6.17
N TRP A 46 21.65 -2.10 5.95
CA TRP A 46 20.66 -1.11 5.53
C TRP A 46 20.06 -1.43 4.17
N ALA A 47 20.92 -1.74 3.19
CA ALA A 47 20.51 -2.13 1.84
C ALA A 47 19.70 -3.41 1.85
N PHE A 48 20.08 -4.40 2.67
CA PHE A 48 19.32 -5.63 2.83
C PHE A 48 17.94 -5.39 3.44
N ALA A 49 17.86 -4.57 4.49
CA ALA A 49 16.59 -4.20 5.10
C ALA A 49 15.67 -3.45 4.12
N LEU A 50 16.23 -2.48 3.38
CA LEU A 50 15.51 -1.76 2.31
C LEU A 50 14.98 -2.75 1.25
N TRP A 51 15.81 -3.68 0.80
CA TRP A 51 15.41 -4.68 -0.20
C TRP A 51 14.29 -5.58 0.30
N GLN A 52 14.34 -6.02 1.56
CA GLN A 52 13.25 -6.79 2.17
C GLN A 52 11.97 -5.98 2.26
N SER A 53 12.05 -4.71 2.69
CA SER A 53 10.90 -3.81 2.74
C SER A 53 10.29 -3.59 1.34
N LEU A 54 11.11 -3.42 0.30
CA LEU A 54 10.63 -3.29 -1.07
C LEU A 54 9.98 -4.58 -1.59
N LYS A 55 10.52 -5.76 -1.25
CA LYS A 55 9.87 -7.04 -1.58
C LYS A 55 8.50 -7.17 -0.95
N VAL A 56 8.36 -6.78 0.31
CA VAL A 56 7.07 -6.82 1.01
C VAL A 56 6.11 -5.80 0.41
N ALA A 57 6.56 -4.58 0.12
CA ALA A 57 5.74 -3.55 -0.53
C ALA A 57 5.31 -3.93 -1.96
N ALA A 58 6.12 -4.75 -2.65
CA ALA A 58 5.80 -5.29 -3.96
C ALA A 58 4.85 -6.49 -3.90
N ARG A 59 4.58 -7.08 -2.72
CA ARG A 59 3.57 -8.13 -2.60
C ARG A 59 2.20 -7.53 -2.75
N VAL A 60 1.57 -7.90 -3.85
CA VAL A 60 0.21 -7.52 -4.16
C VAL A 60 -0.72 -8.62 -3.68
N THR A 61 -1.64 -8.30 -2.75
CA THR A 61 -2.73 -9.23 -2.43
C THR A 61 -3.84 -9.04 -3.48
N PRO A 62 -4.20 -10.06 -4.27
CA PRO A 62 -5.22 -9.90 -5.29
C PRO A 62 -6.58 -9.57 -4.65
N LEU A 63 -7.25 -8.55 -5.19
CA LEU A 63 -8.64 -8.26 -4.86
C LEU A 63 -9.53 -8.89 -5.92
N ARG A 64 -10.64 -9.49 -5.47
CA ARG A 64 -11.59 -10.18 -6.34
C ARG A 64 -12.96 -9.53 -6.21
N TRP A 65 -13.67 -9.42 -7.31
CA TRP A 65 -15.08 -9.04 -7.28
C TRP A 65 -15.93 -10.29 -7.35
N GLN A 66 -16.83 -10.45 -6.40
CA GLN A 66 -17.82 -11.52 -6.40
C GLN A 66 -19.19 -10.90 -6.18
N SER A 67 -20.07 -11.00 -7.19
CA SER A 67 -21.48 -10.61 -7.08
C SER A 67 -21.72 -9.23 -6.46
N ASP A 68 -20.92 -8.23 -6.86
CA ASP A 68 -20.99 -6.83 -6.41
C ASP A 68 -20.28 -6.49 -5.09
N GLU A 69 -19.70 -7.48 -4.43
CA GLU A 69 -18.82 -7.31 -3.27
C GLU A 69 -17.35 -7.49 -3.65
N LEU A 70 -16.48 -6.73 -2.98
CA LEU A 70 -15.03 -6.80 -3.14
C LEU A 70 -14.47 -7.70 -2.05
N TYR A 71 -13.66 -8.69 -2.42
CA TYR A 71 -13.04 -9.63 -1.51
C TYR A 71 -11.52 -9.51 -1.51
N ARG A 72 -10.93 -9.72 -0.34
CA ARG A 72 -9.51 -9.97 -0.15
C ARG A 72 -9.35 -11.39 0.41
N GLY A 73 -8.86 -12.31 -0.42
CA GLY A 73 -8.95 -13.73 -0.08
C GLY A 73 -10.42 -14.13 0.07
N GLU A 74 -10.82 -14.55 1.26
CA GLU A 74 -12.19 -14.94 1.63
C GLU A 74 -12.96 -13.82 2.37
N ALA A 75 -12.30 -12.71 2.72
CA ALA A 75 -12.89 -11.66 3.52
C ALA A 75 -13.58 -10.59 2.64
N PRO A 76 -14.90 -10.35 2.81
CA PRO A 76 -15.59 -9.28 2.09
C PRO A 76 -15.21 -7.88 2.61
N CYS A 77 -15.27 -6.90 1.73
CA CYS A 77 -14.96 -5.50 2.00
C CYS A 77 -16.10 -4.83 2.78
N GLN A 78 -15.74 -4.17 3.87
CA GLN A 78 -16.63 -3.35 4.69
C GLN A 78 -16.61 -1.91 4.16
N TRP A 79 -17.52 -1.62 3.23
CA TRP A 79 -17.59 -0.31 2.59
C TRP A 79 -17.84 0.84 3.57
N HIS A 80 -18.65 0.64 4.61
CA HIS A 80 -18.96 1.65 5.64
C HIS A 80 -17.73 2.10 6.47
N HIS A 81 -16.73 1.22 6.62
CA HIS A 81 -15.48 1.53 7.31
C HIS A 81 -14.38 1.98 6.34
N SER A 82 -14.60 1.83 5.04
CA SER A 82 -13.65 2.23 4.02
C SER A 82 -13.72 3.75 3.76
N ARG A 83 -12.61 4.35 3.35
CA ARG A 83 -12.51 5.81 3.14
C ARG A 83 -11.74 6.15 1.87
N VAL A 84 -12.20 7.19 1.20
CA VAL A 84 -11.46 7.84 0.10
C VAL A 84 -10.58 8.91 0.71
N LEU A 85 -9.28 8.84 0.44
CA LEU A 85 -8.29 9.81 0.86
C LEU A 85 -7.69 10.51 -0.38
N PRO A 86 -7.06 11.69 -0.23
CA PRO A 86 -6.40 12.36 -1.35
C PRO A 86 -5.31 11.48 -1.97
N GLY A 87 -5.59 10.93 -3.15
CA GLY A 87 -4.66 10.06 -3.87
C GLY A 87 -4.56 8.62 -3.35
N MET A 88 -5.45 8.19 -2.44
CA MET A 88 -5.42 6.87 -1.81
C MET A 88 -6.84 6.36 -1.49
N LEU A 89 -7.01 5.05 -1.37
CA LEU A 89 -8.22 4.39 -0.87
C LEU A 89 -7.84 3.54 0.33
N TRP A 90 -8.53 3.72 1.44
CA TRP A 90 -8.37 2.90 2.62
C TRP A 90 -9.55 1.94 2.70
N LEU A 91 -9.30 0.66 2.43
CA LEU A 91 -10.31 -0.40 2.45
C LEU A 91 -10.20 -1.18 3.76
N HIS A 92 -11.35 -1.51 4.35
CA HIS A 92 -11.45 -2.39 5.51
C HIS A 92 -12.17 -3.67 5.12
N PHE A 93 -11.77 -4.80 5.69
CA PHE A 93 -12.33 -6.13 5.39
C PHE A 93 -12.87 -6.78 6.66
N ALA A 94 -13.78 -7.74 6.49
CA ALA A 94 -14.48 -8.40 7.60
C ALA A 94 -13.57 -9.22 8.53
N ASP A 95 -12.38 -9.61 8.07
CA ASP A 95 -11.35 -10.24 8.88
C ASP A 95 -10.60 -9.26 9.81
N GLY A 96 -11.01 -7.99 9.83
CA GLY A 96 -10.35 -6.93 10.57
C GLY A 96 -9.09 -6.41 9.89
N SER A 97 -8.73 -6.94 8.71
CA SER A 97 -7.60 -6.43 7.95
C SER A 97 -7.97 -5.12 7.26
N SER A 98 -6.96 -4.27 7.07
CA SER A 98 -7.10 -3.07 6.24
C SER A 98 -6.07 -3.07 5.11
N LEU A 99 -6.43 -2.43 4.02
CA LEU A 99 -5.57 -2.28 2.84
C LEU A 99 -5.59 -0.82 2.40
N LEU A 100 -4.40 -0.25 2.30
CA LEU A 100 -4.20 1.08 1.75
C LEU A 100 -3.75 0.96 0.29
N LEU A 101 -4.62 1.37 -0.62
CA LEU A 101 -4.37 1.38 -2.05
C LEU A 101 -4.01 2.80 -2.49
N PHE A 102 -2.89 2.94 -3.17
CA PHE A 102 -2.55 4.21 -3.82
C PHE A 102 -3.17 4.23 -5.22
N CYS A 103 -3.50 5.43 -5.74
CA CYS A 103 -4.04 5.57 -7.09
C CYS A 103 -3.16 4.94 -8.18
N ASP A 104 -1.83 4.88 -7.98
CA ASP A 104 -0.91 4.30 -8.95
C ASP A 104 -0.90 2.76 -8.96
N GLN A 105 -1.62 2.10 -8.05
CA GLN A 105 -1.74 0.64 -8.00
C GLN A 105 -2.90 0.10 -8.84
N ILE A 106 -3.84 0.95 -9.24
CA ILE A 106 -5.06 0.54 -9.95
C ILE A 106 -5.28 1.42 -11.17
N ALA A 107 -5.88 0.83 -12.21
CA ALA A 107 -6.37 1.61 -13.34
C ALA A 107 -7.42 2.62 -12.87
N ASP A 108 -7.45 3.80 -13.50
CA ASP A 108 -8.35 4.90 -13.13
C ASP A 108 -9.83 4.49 -13.12
N GLU A 109 -10.22 3.58 -14.01
CA GLU A 109 -11.57 3.01 -14.11
C GLU A 109 -11.96 2.30 -12.80
N HIS A 110 -11.08 1.42 -12.32
CA HIS A 110 -11.26 0.66 -11.09
C HIS A 110 -11.18 1.57 -9.86
N TYR A 111 -10.29 2.57 -9.87
CA TYR A 111 -10.22 3.56 -8.82
C TYR A 111 -11.55 4.29 -8.66
N ARG A 112 -12.12 4.80 -9.76
CA ARG A 112 -13.40 5.53 -9.73
C ARG A 112 -14.56 4.65 -9.27
N LEU A 113 -14.58 3.37 -9.69
CA LEU A 113 -15.59 2.42 -9.23
C LEU A 113 -15.52 2.19 -7.71
N LEU A 114 -14.32 1.97 -7.16
CA LEU A 114 -14.12 1.81 -5.72
C LEU A 114 -14.45 3.10 -4.95
N ALA A 115 -13.97 4.25 -5.41
CA ALA A 115 -14.26 5.53 -4.79
C ALA A 115 -15.77 5.78 -4.73
N ARG A 116 -16.49 5.53 -5.82
CA ARG A 116 -17.95 5.67 -5.88
C ARG A 116 -18.65 4.73 -4.90
N ARG A 117 -18.21 3.47 -4.79
CA ARG A 117 -18.76 2.50 -3.83
C ARG A 117 -18.60 2.97 -2.39
N ILE A 118 -17.41 3.47 -2.04
CA ILE A 118 -17.13 4.00 -0.70
C ILE A 118 -17.99 5.23 -0.42
N THR A 119 -18.09 6.17 -1.37
CA THR A 119 -18.92 7.37 -1.19
C THR A 119 -20.42 7.04 -1.06
N LEU A 120 -20.92 6.04 -1.79
CA LEU A 120 -22.31 5.59 -1.69
C LEU A 120 -22.59 4.84 -0.39
N ALA A 121 -21.59 4.15 0.17
CA ALA A 121 -21.71 3.43 1.43
C ALA A 121 -21.40 4.31 2.65
N ALA A 122 -20.88 5.52 2.46
CA ALA A 122 -20.66 6.44 3.56
C ALA A 122 -22.02 6.75 4.22
N PRO A 123 -22.14 6.62 5.56
CA PRO A 123 -23.37 6.97 6.24
C PRO A 123 -23.69 8.44 5.95
N SER A 124 -24.91 8.73 5.52
CA SER A 124 -25.37 10.12 5.35
C SER A 124 -25.23 10.85 6.69
N PRO A 125 -24.75 12.10 6.71
CA PRO A 125 -24.68 12.90 7.93
C PRO A 125 -26.06 13.08 8.58
#